data_AF-A0A3N9UMI5-F1
#
_entry.id   AF-A0A3N9UMI5-F1
#
_cell.length_a   1.000
_cell.length_b   1.000
_cell.length_c   1.000
_cell.angle_alpha   90.00
_cell.angle_beta   90.00
_cell.angle_gamma   90.00
#
_symmetry.space_group_name_H-M   'P 1'
#
loop_
_entity.id
_entity.type
_entity.pdbx_description
1 polymer ?
#
loop_
_entity_poly.entity_id
_entity_poly.type
_entity_poly.pdbx_seq_one_letter_code
_entity_poly.pdbx_strand_id
1 'polypeptide(L)'
;MSEKCNEIWKSKRLSGIDAFLIDLDGVLYTGTTPIPGVKECLHRMEDQGYGYRFVSNSTRRCRNSVAKRLQGLGYDVQPEYIFTPPLAAVDRMKESGKKRCFLLTAGDVHEDFESAGITVAEEDVDYVVVGDAGNSFTFERLNQALRLILDGAEIMALEKDRYWMQPDGLVLSTGPFVAALEYAAGKQSMLMGKPSPEFFQLALK
;
A
#
# COMPACT_ATOMS: atom_id res chain seq x y z
N MET A 1 6.86 25.49 9.88
CA MET A 1 7.61 25.25 8.63
C MET A 1 8.93 26.00 8.71
N SER A 2 10.06 25.36 8.41
CA SER A 2 11.36 26.05 8.43
C SER A 2 11.44 27.08 7.29
N GLU A 3 12.18 28.17 7.49
CA GLU A 3 12.40 29.20 6.46
C GLU A 3 12.96 28.62 5.15
N LYS A 4 13.71 27.52 5.20
CA LYS A 4 14.24 26.79 4.04
C LYS A 4 13.16 26.18 3.14
N CYS A 5 12.07 25.63 3.70
CA CYS A 5 10.96 25.13 2.87
C CYS A 5 10.24 26.28 2.15
N ASN A 6 10.17 27.46 2.77
CA ASN A 6 9.58 28.62 2.13
C ASN A 6 10.43 29.17 0.98
N GLU A 7 11.75 28.99 0.99
CA GLU A 7 12.64 29.53 -0.05
C GLU A 7 12.60 28.72 -1.35
N ILE A 8 12.56 27.38 -1.26
CA ILE A 8 12.48 26.47 -2.41
C ILE A 8 11.17 26.67 -3.21
N TRP A 9 10.08 27.03 -2.51
CA TRP A 9 8.72 27.11 -3.08
C TRP A 9 8.26 28.55 -3.39
N LYS A 10 9.15 29.55 -3.34
CA LYS A 10 8.78 30.97 -3.38
C LYS A 10 8.63 31.59 -4.78
N SER A 11 9.06 30.97 -5.88
CA SER A 11 8.91 31.67 -7.18
C SER A 11 8.94 30.87 -8.49
N LYS A 12 9.22 29.56 -8.51
CA LYS A 12 9.22 28.81 -9.78
C LYS A 12 8.86 27.34 -9.56
N ARG A 13 8.06 26.79 -10.48
CA ARG A 13 7.91 25.34 -10.66
C ARG A 13 9.29 24.71 -10.78
N LEU A 14 9.53 23.63 -10.04
CA LEU A 14 10.75 22.83 -10.07
C LEU A 14 10.93 22.31 -11.51
N SER A 15 12.03 22.72 -12.12
CA SER A 15 12.36 22.32 -13.48
C SER A 15 12.53 20.80 -13.56
N GLY A 16 11.87 20.17 -14.53
CA GLY A 16 11.98 18.73 -14.77
C GLY A 16 11.10 17.86 -13.86
N ILE A 17 10.20 18.45 -13.06
CA ILE A 17 9.24 17.71 -12.24
C ILE A 17 7.81 18.01 -12.72
N ASP A 18 7.10 16.94 -13.08
CA ASP A 18 5.71 17.02 -13.54
C ASP A 18 4.71 16.60 -12.47
N ALA A 19 5.08 15.65 -11.61
CA ALA A 19 4.22 15.14 -10.56
C ALA A 19 4.97 14.68 -9.32
N PHE A 20 4.25 14.57 -8.21
CA PHE A 20 4.75 14.09 -6.93
C PHE A 20 4.00 12.84 -6.46
N LEU A 21 4.76 11.86 -5.95
CA LEU A 21 4.21 10.78 -5.14
C LEU A 21 4.47 11.14 -3.67
N ILE A 22 3.40 11.41 -2.94
CA ILE A 22 3.45 11.97 -1.58
C ILE A 22 3.16 10.85 -0.59
N ASP A 23 4.10 10.54 0.30
CA ASP A 23 3.84 9.57 1.37
C ASP A 23 2.78 10.10 2.36
N LEU A 24 2.13 9.22 3.11
CA LEU A 24 1.12 9.60 4.09
C LEU A 24 1.67 9.76 5.51
N ASP A 25 2.16 8.67 6.09
CA ASP A 25 2.64 8.67 7.48
C ASP A 25 3.99 9.39 7.59
N GLY A 26 4.13 10.26 8.58
CA GLY A 26 5.29 11.13 8.73
C GLY A 26 5.36 12.31 7.76
N VAL A 27 4.43 12.43 6.81
CA VAL A 27 4.38 13.53 5.82
C VAL A 27 3.09 14.35 5.94
N LEU A 28 1.93 13.70 5.93
CA LEU A 28 0.63 14.36 6.17
C LEU A 28 0.28 14.38 7.65
N TYR A 29 0.65 13.35 8.40
CA TYR A 29 0.32 13.21 9.81
C TYR A 29 1.34 12.34 10.54
N THR A 30 1.35 12.42 11.88
CA THR A 30 2.03 11.45 12.74
C THR A 30 0.99 10.86 13.69
N GLY A 31 0.69 9.57 13.54
CA GLY A 31 -0.39 8.90 14.28
C GLY A 31 -1.76 9.50 13.95
N THR A 32 -2.32 10.28 14.88
CA THR A 32 -3.61 10.99 14.76
C THR A 32 -3.45 12.50 14.63
N THR A 33 -2.22 13.01 14.57
CA THR A 33 -1.93 14.45 14.55
C THR A 33 -1.55 14.90 13.15
N PRO A 34 -2.30 15.80 12.50
CA PRO A 34 -1.92 16.41 11.24
C PRO A 34 -0.59 17.19 11.34
N ILE A 35 0.24 17.10 10.31
CA ILE A 35 1.49 17.89 10.24
C ILE A 35 1.16 19.34 9.84
N PRO A 36 1.61 20.36 10.59
CA PRO A 36 1.33 21.76 10.26
C PRO A 36 1.92 22.19 8.91
N GLY A 37 1.15 22.92 8.10
CA GLY A 37 1.60 23.46 6.81
C GLY A 37 1.31 22.58 5.59
N VAL A 38 0.78 21.37 5.79
CA VAL A 38 0.53 20.41 4.71
C VAL A 38 -0.56 20.91 3.75
N LYS A 39 -1.65 21.48 4.27
CA LYS A 39 -2.75 21.98 3.42
C LYS A 39 -2.28 23.12 2.53
N GLU A 40 -1.50 24.03 3.09
CA GLU A 40 -0.89 25.16 2.39
C GLU A 40 0.12 24.69 1.34
N CYS A 41 0.82 23.58 1.60
CA CYS A 41 1.71 22.95 0.64
C CYS A 41 0.93 22.34 -0.53
N LEU A 42 -0.12 21.57 -0.26
CA LEU A 42 -0.95 20.93 -1.28
C LEU A 42 -1.63 21.97 -2.20
N HIS A 43 -2.26 23.00 -1.63
CA HIS A 43 -2.84 24.09 -2.44
C HIS A 43 -1.79 24.78 -3.31
N ARG A 44 -0.58 25.00 -2.79
CA ARG A 44 0.49 25.59 -3.59
C ARG A 44 0.96 24.67 -4.72
N MET A 45 0.94 23.35 -4.51
CA MET A 45 1.28 22.40 -5.56
C MET A 45 0.24 22.44 -6.69
N GLU A 46 -1.04 22.54 -6.33
CA GLU A 46 -2.15 22.73 -7.27
C GLU A 46 -2.02 24.06 -8.03
N ASP A 47 -1.77 25.17 -7.35
CA ASP A 47 -1.56 26.50 -7.95
C ASP A 47 -0.39 26.52 -8.96
N GLN A 48 0.62 25.67 -8.74
CA GLN A 48 1.78 25.52 -9.62
C GLN A 48 1.57 24.49 -10.75
N GLY A 49 0.40 23.83 -10.79
CA GLY A 49 0.01 22.88 -11.81
C GLY A 49 0.78 21.56 -11.75
N TYR A 50 1.19 21.11 -10.57
CA TYR A 50 1.74 19.75 -10.41
C TYR A 50 0.63 18.72 -10.31
N GLY A 51 0.81 17.58 -10.97
CA GLY A 51 0.08 16.37 -10.61
C GLY A 51 0.59 15.84 -9.27
N TYR A 52 -0.27 15.15 -8.52
CA TYR A 52 0.20 14.36 -7.40
C TYR A 52 -0.69 13.14 -7.17
N ARG A 53 -0.14 12.14 -6.48
CA ARG A 53 -0.88 11.06 -5.84
C ARG A 53 -0.27 10.80 -4.47
N PHE A 54 -1.12 10.38 -3.54
CA PHE A 54 -0.70 9.89 -2.25
C PHE A 54 -0.34 8.41 -2.35
N VAL A 55 0.83 8.06 -1.83
CA VAL A 55 1.28 6.67 -1.72
C VAL A 55 1.34 6.27 -0.26
N SER A 56 0.96 5.05 0.07
CA SER A 56 0.99 4.54 1.45
C SER A 56 1.55 3.13 1.50
N ASN A 57 2.02 2.68 2.66
CA ASN A 57 2.31 1.26 2.95
C ASN A 57 1.09 0.54 3.55
N SER A 58 -0.10 1.14 3.56
CA SER A 58 -1.26 0.50 4.20
C SER A 58 -1.64 -0.80 3.47
N THR A 59 -1.50 -1.93 4.17
CA THR A 59 -1.87 -3.26 3.68
C THR A 59 -3.17 -3.78 4.29
N ARG A 60 -3.86 -2.97 5.11
CA ARG A 60 -5.07 -3.32 5.87
C ARG A 60 -6.28 -2.44 5.57
N ARG A 61 -6.10 -1.41 4.73
CA ARG A 61 -7.18 -0.47 4.38
C ARG A 61 -7.38 -0.41 2.89
N CYS A 62 -8.64 -0.51 2.47
CA CYS A 62 -9.03 -0.12 1.14
C CYS A 62 -8.83 1.39 0.93
N ARG A 63 -8.75 1.83 -0.32
CA ARG A 63 -8.53 3.25 -0.65
C ARG A 63 -9.58 4.18 -0.02
N ASN A 64 -10.83 3.74 0.07
CA ASN A 64 -11.93 4.51 0.64
C ASN A 64 -11.75 4.73 2.14
N SER A 65 -11.29 3.71 2.86
CA SER A 65 -10.98 3.82 4.28
C SER A 65 -9.76 4.69 4.55
N VAL A 66 -8.77 4.72 3.64
CA VAL A 66 -7.66 5.69 3.72
C VAL A 66 -8.18 7.11 3.50
N ALA A 67 -8.99 7.35 2.47
CA ALA A 67 -9.59 8.66 2.20
C ALA A 67 -10.42 9.17 3.40
N LYS A 68 -11.28 8.32 3.96
CA LYS A 68 -12.08 8.64 5.14
C LYS A 68 -11.22 8.99 6.37
N ARG A 69 -10.08 8.31 6.54
CA ARG A 69 -9.12 8.65 7.61
C ARG A 69 -8.51 10.03 7.37
N LEU A 70 -8.09 10.33 6.14
CA LEU A 70 -7.55 11.64 5.77
C LEU A 70 -8.57 12.75 5.98
N GLN A 71 -9.84 12.51 5.64
CA GLN A 71 -10.95 13.43 5.91
C GLN A 71 -11.10 13.71 7.41
N GLY A 72 -11.01 12.69 8.27
CA GLY A 72 -11.03 12.85 9.73
C GLY A 72 -9.85 13.67 10.28
N LEU A 73 -8.75 13.75 9.54
CA LEU A 73 -7.59 14.61 9.84
C LEU A 73 -7.71 16.01 9.20
N GLY A 74 -8.83 16.28 8.53
CA GLY A 74 -9.12 17.55 7.88
C GLY A 74 -8.55 17.69 6.48
N TYR A 75 -8.11 16.59 5.84
CA TYR A 75 -7.66 16.57 4.45
C TYR A 75 -8.78 16.06 3.54
N ASP A 76 -9.26 16.89 2.63
CA ASP A 76 -10.26 16.50 1.63
C ASP A 76 -9.55 15.85 0.43
N VAL A 77 -9.39 14.53 0.48
CA VAL A 77 -8.66 13.75 -0.53
C VAL A 77 -9.61 12.73 -1.15
N GLN A 78 -9.79 12.80 -2.46
CA GLN A 78 -10.59 11.81 -3.18
C GLN A 78 -9.86 10.46 -3.25
N PRO A 79 -10.56 9.32 -3.15
CA PRO A 79 -9.94 7.99 -3.13
C PRO A 79 -9.06 7.68 -4.36
N GLU A 80 -9.32 8.29 -5.50
CA GLU A 80 -8.58 8.10 -6.76
C GLU A 80 -7.15 8.67 -6.70
N TYR A 81 -6.89 9.60 -5.78
CA TYR A 81 -5.54 10.11 -5.53
C TYR A 81 -4.71 9.18 -4.65
N ILE A 82 -5.29 8.12 -4.09
CA ILE A 82 -4.62 7.25 -3.12
C ILE A 82 -4.18 5.96 -3.82
N PHE A 83 -2.90 5.64 -3.68
CA PHE A 83 -2.29 4.43 -4.20
C PHE A 83 -1.62 3.64 -3.06
N THR A 84 -1.98 2.36 -2.95
CA THR A 84 -1.54 1.46 -1.86
C THR A 84 -1.07 0.12 -2.43
N PRO A 85 -0.32 -0.71 -1.67
CA PRO A 85 0.15 -2.00 -2.17
C PRO A 85 -0.99 -2.94 -2.60
N PRO A 86 -2.16 -2.99 -1.93
CA PRO A 86 -3.34 -3.66 -2.48
C PRO A 86 -3.69 -3.24 -3.91
N LEU A 87 -3.65 -1.93 -4.20
CA LEU A 87 -3.98 -1.43 -5.53
C LEU A 87 -2.94 -1.79 -6.58
N ALA A 88 -1.66 -1.79 -6.20
CA ALA A 88 -0.61 -2.31 -7.07
C ALA A 88 -0.80 -3.80 -7.38
N ALA A 89 -1.20 -4.60 -6.40
CA ALA A 89 -1.56 -6.01 -6.61
C ALA A 89 -2.76 -6.16 -7.56
N VAL A 90 -3.81 -5.36 -7.36
CA VAL A 90 -4.99 -5.30 -8.24
C VAL A 90 -4.60 -4.96 -9.68
N ASP A 91 -3.78 -3.94 -9.90
CA ASP A 91 -3.35 -3.53 -11.24
C ASP A 91 -2.50 -4.62 -11.90
N ARG A 92 -1.61 -5.27 -11.14
CA ARG A 92 -0.82 -6.41 -11.61
C ARG A 92 -1.67 -7.60 -12.04
N MET A 93 -2.74 -7.89 -11.29
CA MET A 93 -3.71 -8.95 -11.65
C MET A 93 -4.49 -8.60 -12.93
N LYS A 94 -4.92 -7.34 -13.07
CA LYS A 94 -5.59 -6.88 -14.29
C LYS A 94 -4.69 -7.04 -15.52
N GLU A 95 -3.41 -6.67 -15.39
CA GLU A 95 -2.44 -6.80 -16.48
C GLU A 95 -2.18 -8.27 -16.88
N SER A 96 -2.21 -9.20 -15.92
CA SER A 96 -2.03 -10.63 -16.22
C SER A 96 -3.30 -11.33 -16.71
N GLY A 97 -4.47 -10.67 -16.60
CA GLY A 97 -5.78 -11.24 -16.94
C GLY A 97 -6.32 -12.26 -15.93
N LYS A 98 -5.57 -12.52 -14.86
CA LYS A 98 -5.93 -13.41 -13.75
C LYS A 98 -6.79 -12.65 -12.73
N LYS A 99 -7.81 -13.30 -12.16
CA LYS A 99 -8.87 -12.60 -11.41
C LYS A 99 -9.24 -13.27 -10.10
N ARG A 100 -8.48 -14.26 -9.63
CA ARG A 100 -8.81 -15.00 -8.41
C ARG A 100 -7.66 -14.95 -7.43
N CYS A 101 -7.91 -14.51 -6.20
CA CYS A 101 -6.87 -14.43 -5.20
C CYS A 101 -7.33 -14.89 -3.83
N PHE A 102 -6.40 -15.45 -3.09
CA PHE A 102 -6.51 -15.65 -1.66
C PHE A 102 -5.89 -14.47 -0.93
N LEU A 103 -6.64 -13.84 -0.03
CA LEU A 103 -6.15 -12.73 0.77
C LEU A 103 -5.76 -13.21 2.17
N LEU A 104 -4.46 -13.16 2.47
CA LEU A 104 -3.93 -13.27 3.82
C LEU A 104 -3.57 -11.88 4.33
N THR A 105 -4.60 -11.12 4.70
CA THR A 105 -4.48 -9.79 5.31
C THR A 105 -5.67 -9.55 6.24
N ALA A 106 -5.64 -8.44 6.98
CA ALA A 106 -6.73 -8.00 7.85
C ALA A 106 -7.40 -6.72 7.32
N GLY A 107 -8.54 -6.36 7.91
CA GLY A 107 -9.26 -5.13 7.59
C GLY A 107 -10.15 -5.26 6.35
N ASP A 108 -10.33 -4.15 5.63
CA ASP A 108 -11.32 -3.99 4.56
C ASP A 108 -10.70 -4.04 3.15
N VAL A 109 -9.46 -4.53 3.03
CA VAL A 109 -8.72 -4.56 1.75
C VAL A 109 -9.45 -5.32 0.64
N HIS A 110 -10.25 -6.34 0.99
CA HIS A 110 -11.05 -7.11 0.02
C HIS A 110 -11.91 -6.19 -0.88
N GLU A 111 -12.38 -5.05 -0.36
CA GLU A 111 -13.17 -4.08 -1.12
C GLU A 111 -12.45 -3.54 -2.36
N ASP A 112 -11.12 -3.30 -2.27
CA ASP A 112 -10.33 -2.82 -3.41
C ASP A 112 -10.22 -3.89 -4.52
N PHE A 113 -10.15 -5.17 -4.14
CA PHE A 113 -10.08 -6.29 -5.08
C PHE A 113 -11.46 -6.55 -5.71
N GLU A 114 -12.51 -6.63 -4.91
CA GLU A 114 -13.86 -6.90 -5.38
C GLU A 114 -14.40 -5.78 -6.29
N SER A 115 -14.15 -4.52 -5.92
CA SER A 115 -14.52 -3.36 -6.76
C SER A 115 -13.81 -3.35 -8.11
N ALA A 116 -12.67 -4.03 -8.21
CA ALA A 116 -11.91 -4.20 -9.44
C ALA A 116 -12.32 -5.46 -10.24
N GLY A 117 -13.33 -6.21 -9.78
CA GLY A 117 -13.79 -7.45 -10.40
C GLY A 117 -12.85 -8.63 -10.16
N ILE A 118 -12.01 -8.58 -9.12
CA ILE A 118 -11.19 -9.71 -8.67
C ILE A 118 -11.98 -10.48 -7.62
N THR A 119 -12.09 -11.79 -7.81
CA THR A 119 -12.72 -12.71 -6.87
C THR A 119 -11.75 -13.07 -5.74
N VAL A 120 -12.12 -12.72 -4.51
CA VAL A 120 -11.45 -13.24 -3.32
C VAL A 120 -12.02 -14.62 -3.00
N ALA A 121 -11.16 -15.64 -2.93
CA ALA A 121 -11.57 -17.03 -2.73
C ALA A 121 -10.61 -17.79 -1.82
N GLU A 122 -11.09 -18.90 -1.24
CA GLU A 122 -10.34 -19.76 -0.33
C GLU A 122 -9.62 -20.92 -1.05
N GLU A 123 -9.95 -21.15 -2.33
CA GLU A 123 -9.42 -22.22 -3.19
C GLU A 123 -9.47 -21.82 -4.67
N ASP A 124 -8.75 -22.57 -5.52
CA ASP A 124 -8.63 -22.32 -6.97
C ASP A 124 -8.28 -20.85 -7.26
N VAL A 125 -7.10 -20.42 -6.82
CA VAL A 125 -6.66 -19.03 -6.90
C VAL A 125 -5.42 -18.89 -7.77
N ASP A 126 -5.33 -17.78 -8.47
CA ASP A 126 -4.17 -17.40 -9.28
C ASP A 126 -3.02 -16.89 -8.39
N TYR A 127 -3.38 -16.27 -7.26
CA TYR A 127 -2.46 -15.57 -6.38
C TYR A 127 -2.79 -15.77 -4.91
N VAL A 128 -1.74 -15.87 -4.10
CA VAL A 128 -1.78 -15.69 -2.65
C VAL A 128 -1.22 -14.30 -2.35
N VAL A 129 -2.09 -13.38 -1.91
CA VAL A 129 -1.71 -12.02 -1.54
C VAL A 129 -1.52 -11.95 -0.03
N VAL A 130 -0.34 -11.54 0.40
CA VAL A 130 0.06 -11.52 1.81
C VAL A 130 0.32 -10.07 2.23
N GLY A 131 -0.48 -9.57 3.15
CA GLY A 131 -0.29 -8.29 3.84
C GLY A 131 -0.35 -8.50 5.34
N ASP A 132 -0.38 -7.41 6.11
CA ASP A 132 -0.46 -7.51 7.56
C ASP A 132 -1.80 -8.12 8.01
N ALA A 133 -1.77 -9.42 8.31
CA ALA A 133 -2.91 -10.22 8.73
C ALA A 133 -3.12 -10.25 10.27
N GLY A 134 -2.20 -9.66 11.05
CA GLY A 134 -2.31 -9.65 12.52
C GLY A 134 -2.55 -11.05 13.10
N ASN A 135 -3.63 -11.20 13.88
CA ASN A 135 -4.01 -12.48 14.49
C ASN A 135 -4.43 -13.56 13.48
N SER A 136 -4.66 -13.20 12.22
CA SER A 136 -4.96 -14.14 11.15
C SER A 136 -3.72 -14.82 10.57
N PHE A 137 -2.52 -14.47 11.03
CA PHE A 137 -1.30 -15.27 10.81
C PHE A 137 -1.31 -16.53 11.69
N THR A 138 -2.29 -17.40 11.48
CA THR A 138 -2.38 -18.69 12.17
C THR A 138 -1.65 -19.77 11.38
N PHE A 139 -1.22 -20.83 12.07
CA PHE A 139 -0.61 -21.98 11.42
C PHE A 139 -1.52 -22.58 10.34
N GLU A 140 -2.83 -22.63 10.60
CA GLU A 140 -3.84 -23.09 9.65
C GLU A 140 -3.86 -22.24 8.37
N ARG A 141 -3.97 -20.91 8.51
CA ARG A 141 -4.00 -19.97 7.38
C ARG A 141 -2.71 -20.01 6.56
N LEU A 142 -1.57 -20.11 7.22
CA LEU A 142 -0.27 -20.25 6.55
C LEU A 142 -0.15 -21.58 5.79
N ASN A 143 -0.65 -22.69 6.35
CA ASN A 143 -0.66 -23.97 5.64
C ASN A 143 -1.62 -23.95 4.45
N GLN A 144 -2.77 -23.28 4.56
CA GLN A 144 -3.67 -23.09 3.43
C GLN A 144 -2.98 -22.28 2.32
N ALA A 145 -2.40 -21.13 2.67
CA ALA A 145 -1.62 -20.32 1.73
C ALA A 145 -0.51 -21.14 1.05
N LEU A 146 0.27 -21.92 1.80
CA LEU A 146 1.31 -22.80 1.27
C LEU A 146 0.75 -23.81 0.26
N ARG A 147 -0.36 -24.48 0.56
CA ARG A 147 -0.98 -25.45 -0.36
C ARG A 147 -1.39 -24.79 -1.67
N LEU A 148 -2.05 -23.63 -1.61
CA LEU A 148 -2.44 -22.87 -2.81
C LEU A 148 -1.22 -22.48 -3.65
N ILE A 149 -0.11 -22.12 -3.01
CA ILE A 149 1.15 -21.80 -3.71
C ILE A 149 1.73 -23.04 -4.40
N LEU A 150 1.73 -24.19 -3.72
CA LEU A 150 2.21 -25.46 -4.28
C LEU A 150 1.31 -25.96 -5.43
N ASP A 151 0.02 -25.63 -5.40
CA ASP A 151 -0.95 -25.90 -6.47
C ASP A 151 -0.83 -24.93 -7.66
N GLY A 152 0.09 -23.95 -7.60
CA GLY A 152 0.48 -23.11 -8.72
C GLY A 152 0.31 -21.61 -8.50
N ALA A 153 -0.39 -21.19 -7.44
CA ALA A 153 -0.63 -19.77 -7.17
C ALA A 153 0.70 -19.00 -6.99
N GLU A 154 0.76 -17.78 -7.52
CA GLU A 154 1.90 -16.87 -7.33
C GLU A 154 1.78 -16.09 -6.02
N ILE A 155 2.90 -15.73 -5.40
CA ILE A 155 2.90 -14.99 -4.13
C ILE A 155 3.02 -13.49 -4.44
N MET A 156 2.08 -12.69 -3.94
CA MET A 156 2.19 -11.24 -3.92
C MET A 156 2.35 -10.76 -2.48
N ALA A 157 3.49 -10.18 -2.15
CA ALA A 157 3.73 -9.58 -0.85
C ALA A 157 3.38 -8.08 -0.91
N LEU A 158 2.43 -7.63 -0.10
CA LEU A 158 2.06 -6.22 -0.01
C LEU A 158 3.13 -5.39 0.69
N GLU A 159 3.89 -6.01 1.61
CA GLU A 159 5.08 -5.47 2.24
C GLU A 159 6.01 -6.62 2.64
N LYS A 160 7.30 -6.33 2.89
CA LYS A 160 8.28 -7.31 3.38
C LYS A 160 9.12 -6.78 4.55
N ASP A 161 8.58 -5.84 5.31
CA ASP A 161 9.27 -5.30 6.49
C ASP A 161 9.50 -6.41 7.53
N ARG A 162 10.64 -6.34 8.22
CA ARG A 162 11.05 -7.38 9.18
C ARG A 162 10.25 -7.28 10.49
N TYR A 163 10.05 -6.06 10.95
CA TYR A 163 9.43 -5.72 12.22
C TYR A 163 8.95 -4.26 12.18
N TRP A 164 8.14 -3.88 13.17
CA TRP A 164 7.80 -2.48 13.43
C TRP A 164 7.70 -2.21 14.93
N MET A 165 7.67 -0.93 15.32
CA MET A 165 7.66 -0.51 16.73
C MET A 165 6.23 -0.22 17.21
N GLN A 166 5.78 -0.98 18.20
CA GLN A 166 4.58 -0.69 19.00
C GLN A 166 4.95 0.06 20.29
N PRO A 167 3.97 0.62 21.01
CA PRO A 167 4.23 1.30 22.30
C PRO A 167 4.95 0.43 23.33
N ASP A 168 4.78 -0.90 23.28
CA ASP A 168 5.36 -1.88 24.19
C ASP A 168 6.57 -2.64 23.63
N GLY A 169 6.96 -2.40 22.37
CA GLY A 169 8.21 -2.91 21.80
C GLY A 169 8.16 -3.29 20.34
N LEU A 170 9.23 -3.95 19.88
CA LEU A 170 9.33 -4.46 18.52
C LEU A 170 8.45 -5.70 18.35
N VAL A 171 7.68 -5.71 17.27
CA VAL A 171 6.83 -6.83 16.87
C VAL A 171 7.14 -7.23 15.42
N LEU A 172 6.87 -8.48 15.07
CA LEU A 172 7.01 -8.95 13.69
C LEU A 172 6.05 -8.20 12.77
N SER A 173 6.53 -7.87 11.57
CA SER A 173 5.70 -7.39 10.46
C SER A 173 5.38 -8.57 9.52
N THR A 174 4.87 -8.29 8.32
CA THR A 174 4.48 -9.29 7.32
C THR A 174 5.67 -10.05 6.73
N GLY A 175 6.86 -9.43 6.67
CA GLY A 175 8.05 -10.00 6.02
C GLY A 175 8.46 -11.40 6.50
N PRO A 176 8.55 -11.67 7.81
CA PRO A 176 8.80 -13.02 8.34
C PRO A 176 7.82 -14.10 7.84
N PHE A 177 6.53 -13.77 7.70
CA PHE A 177 5.52 -14.71 7.22
C PHE A 177 5.62 -14.94 5.71
N VAL A 178 5.90 -13.89 4.94
CA VAL A 178 6.22 -14.00 3.51
C VAL A 178 7.46 -14.88 3.33
N ALA A 179 8.53 -14.64 4.09
CA ALA A 179 9.75 -15.42 4.01
C ALA A 179 9.52 -16.91 4.35
N ALA A 180 8.67 -17.20 5.33
CA ALA A 180 8.29 -18.58 5.65
C ALA A 180 7.59 -19.28 4.48
N LEU A 181 6.65 -18.60 3.82
CA LEU A 181 5.96 -19.13 2.64
C LEU A 181 6.92 -19.29 1.45
N GLU A 182 7.77 -18.29 1.19
CA GLU A 182 8.77 -18.35 0.12
C GLU A 182 9.74 -19.51 0.31
N TYR A 183 10.22 -19.70 1.55
CA TYR A 183 11.12 -20.79 1.91
C TYR A 183 10.45 -22.15 1.75
N ALA A 184 9.24 -22.32 2.29
CA ALA A 184 8.52 -23.59 2.25
C ALA A 184 8.10 -23.97 0.82
N ALA A 185 7.73 -22.99 -0.01
CA ALA A 185 7.31 -23.22 -1.39
C ALA A 185 8.47 -23.25 -2.40
N GLY A 186 9.68 -22.82 -2.02
CA GLY A 186 10.80 -22.63 -2.95
C GLY A 186 10.51 -21.59 -4.04
N LYS A 187 9.60 -20.63 -3.79
CA LYS A 187 9.10 -19.64 -4.75
C LYS A 187 9.24 -18.24 -4.17
N GLN A 188 9.74 -17.29 -4.96
CA GLN A 188 9.85 -15.89 -4.54
C GLN A 188 8.53 -15.14 -4.74
N SER A 189 8.23 -14.20 -3.84
CA SER A 189 7.10 -13.29 -3.96
C SER A 189 7.42 -12.06 -4.80
N MET A 190 6.38 -11.53 -5.43
CA MET A 190 6.41 -10.19 -6.01
C MET A 190 6.09 -9.16 -4.94
N LEU A 191 6.98 -8.19 -4.72
CA LEU A 191 6.76 -7.09 -3.77
C LEU A 191 5.93 -5.98 -4.42
N MET A 192 4.70 -5.78 -3.94
CA MET A 192 3.72 -4.82 -4.44
C MET A 192 3.73 -3.48 -3.70
N GLY A 193 4.53 -3.33 -2.65
CA GLY A 193 4.65 -2.10 -1.87
C GLY A 193 6.02 -1.43 -1.98
N LYS A 194 6.21 -0.32 -1.26
CA LYS A 194 7.52 0.33 -1.12
C LYS A 194 8.52 -0.65 -0.49
N PRO A 195 9.83 -0.62 -0.85
CA PRO A 195 10.48 0.30 -1.78
C PRO A 195 10.54 -0.22 -3.23
N SER A 196 9.62 -1.09 -3.67
CA SER A 196 9.61 -1.62 -5.04
C SER A 196 9.56 -0.50 -6.09
N PRO A 197 10.49 -0.43 -7.06
CA PRO A 197 10.40 0.51 -8.17
C PRO A 197 9.10 0.38 -8.96
N GLU A 198 8.59 -0.84 -9.07
CA GLU A 198 7.37 -1.14 -9.82
C GLU A 198 6.13 -0.56 -9.13
N PHE A 199 6.10 -0.53 -7.80
CA PHE A 199 5.05 0.17 -7.05
C PHE A 199 4.97 1.65 -7.45
N PHE A 200 6.11 2.34 -7.52
CA PHE A 200 6.15 3.74 -7.92
C PHE A 200 5.80 3.94 -9.40
N GLN A 201 6.17 3.01 -10.28
CA GLN A 201 5.80 3.07 -11.69
C GLN A 201 4.29 2.88 -11.90
N LEU A 202 3.67 1.93 -11.19
CA LEU A 202 2.21 1.74 -11.22
C LEU A 202 1.48 2.97 -10.68
N ALA A 203 2.01 3.59 -9.62
CA ALA A 203 1.44 4.80 -9.05
C ALA A 203 1.39 5.99 -10.03
N LEU A 204 2.21 6.00 -11.09
CA LEU A 204 2.28 7.07 -12.09
C LEU A 204 1.33 6.87 -13.29
N LYS A 205 0.72 5.69 -13.46
CA LYS A 205 -0.23 5.40 -14.55
C LYS A 205 -1.59 6.01 -14.26
#